data_AF-A0A843F2C9-F1
#
_entry.id   AF-A0A843F2C9-F1
#
_cell.length_a   1.000
_cell.length_b   1.000
_cell.length_c   1.000
_cell.angle_alpha   90.00
_cell.angle_beta   90.00
_cell.angle_gamma   90.00
#
_symmetry.space_group_name_H-M   'P 1'
#
loop_
_entity.id
_entity.type
_entity.pdbx_description
1 polymer ?
#
loop_
_entity_poly.entity_id
_entity_poly.type
_entity_poly.pdbx_seq_one_letter_code
_entity_poly.pdbx_strand_id
1 'polypeptide(L)'
;MNIGKDKSKLTQFIKDNLTIIGFFILMLALHIIMTFIGDDIGYANVLSNQSLTDFISFRYHEWSSRLIIDCITVILAKENYIVWKILDIILYTLGVYLVIKFINKDNNKYVALIGVSLFLMYPFFDMAGAGWIATTLNYLWCFVFAMISFIPLINEINGKKTNIFIYIISILSLFYAVNQEQSCLLILG
;
A
#
# COMPACT_ATOMS: atom_id res chain seq x y z
N MET A 1 5.73 -18.35 -33.12
CA MET A 1 5.09 -17.88 -31.87
C MET A 1 4.13 -18.97 -31.40
N ASN A 2 4.46 -19.68 -30.31
CA ASN A 2 3.87 -20.98 -29.98
C ASN A 2 2.68 -20.85 -29.02
N ILE A 3 1.54 -20.43 -29.57
CA ILE A 3 0.31 -20.01 -28.86
C ILE A 3 -0.20 -21.07 -27.85
N GLY A 4 0.05 -22.36 -28.09
CA GLY A 4 -0.38 -23.45 -27.19
C GLY A 4 0.43 -23.54 -25.89
N LYS A 5 1.73 -23.22 -25.92
CA LYS A 5 2.59 -23.20 -24.71
C LYS A 5 2.29 -22.00 -23.81
N ASP A 6 1.91 -20.87 -24.39
CA ASP A 6 1.60 -19.65 -23.63
C ASP A 6 0.25 -19.77 -22.90
N LYS A 7 -0.74 -20.43 -23.49
CA LYS A 7 -2.02 -20.73 -22.82
C LYS A 7 -1.85 -21.65 -21.61
N SER A 8 -0.97 -22.66 -21.66
CA SER A 8 -0.77 -23.55 -20.51
C SER A 8 -0.06 -22.85 -19.36
N LYS A 9 0.93 -21.98 -19.66
CA LYS A 9 1.61 -21.14 -18.67
C LYS A 9 0.68 -20.15 -17.98
N LEU A 10 -0.17 -19.46 -18.75
CA LEU A 10 -1.15 -18.52 -18.19
C LEU A 10 -2.14 -19.24 -17.27
N THR A 11 -2.65 -20.40 -17.70
CA THR A 11 -3.59 -21.19 -16.90
C THR A 11 -2.96 -21.65 -15.59
N GLN A 12 -1.70 -22.06 -15.62
CA GLN A 12 -0.97 -22.46 -14.42
C GLN A 12 -0.74 -21.26 -13.48
N PHE A 13 -0.30 -20.12 -14.00
CA PHE A 13 -0.12 -18.90 -13.22
C PHE A 13 -1.42 -18.46 -12.52
N ILE A 14 -2.56 -18.50 -13.22
CA ILE A 14 -3.86 -18.17 -12.64
C ILE A 14 -4.21 -19.13 -11.49
N LYS A 15 -3.99 -20.43 -11.68
CA LYS A 15 -4.26 -21.42 -10.63
C LYS A 15 -3.39 -21.20 -9.39
N ASP A 16 -2.11 -20.90 -9.60
CA ASP A 16 -1.15 -20.71 -8.51
C ASP A 16 -1.42 -19.41 -7.71
N ASN A 17 -2.07 -18.41 -8.33
CA ASN A 17 -2.31 -17.09 -7.74
C ASN A 17 -3.79 -16.75 -7.53
N LEU A 18 -4.68 -17.75 -7.63
CA LEU A 18 -6.14 -17.54 -7.64
C LEU A 18 -6.63 -16.72 -6.44
N THR A 19 -6.08 -16.97 -5.24
CA THR A 19 -6.46 -16.27 -4.01
C THR A 19 -6.11 -14.78 -4.06
N ILE A 20 -4.94 -14.43 -4.58
CA ILE A 20 -4.48 -13.04 -4.72
C ILE A 20 -5.27 -12.33 -5.83
N ILE A 21 -5.53 -13.03 -6.94
CA ILE A 21 -6.36 -12.49 -8.04
C ILE A 21 -7.79 -12.22 -7.54
N GLY A 22 -8.37 -13.14 -6.75
CA GLY A 22 -9.67 -12.93 -6.13
C GLY A 22 -9.69 -11.71 -5.20
N PHE A 23 -8.65 -11.54 -4.39
CA PHE A 23 -8.49 -10.36 -3.54
C PHE A 23 -8.37 -9.06 -4.36
N PHE A 24 -7.59 -9.07 -5.44
CA PHE A 24 -7.49 -7.92 -6.36
C PHE A 24 -8.86 -7.53 -6.95
N ILE A 25 -9.65 -8.51 -7.40
CA ILE A 25 -11.00 -8.27 -7.95
C ILE A 25 -11.92 -7.69 -6.87
N LEU A 26 -11.85 -8.21 -5.64
CA LEU A 26 -12.61 -7.66 -4.51
C LEU A 26 -12.23 -6.21 -4.22
N MET A 27 -10.93 -5.90 -4.16
CA MET A 27 -10.46 -4.52 -3.98
C MET A 27 -10.94 -3.62 -5.11
N LEU A 28 -10.89 -4.08 -6.36
CA LEU A 28 -11.43 -3.33 -7.49
C LEU A 28 -12.93 -3.03 -7.33
N ALA A 29 -13.73 -4.01 -6.91
CA ALA A 29 -15.16 -3.82 -6.66
C ALA A 29 -15.42 -2.81 -5.52
N LEU A 30 -14.69 -2.90 -4.42
CA LEU A 30 -14.80 -1.95 -3.31
C LEU A 30 -14.42 -0.52 -3.72
N HIS A 31 -13.35 -0.35 -4.50
CA HIS A 31 -12.91 0.98 -4.91
C HIS A 31 -13.87 1.65 -5.89
N ILE A 32 -14.73 0.90 -6.61
CA ILE A 32 -15.76 1.50 -7.47
C ILE A 32 -16.75 2.35 -6.64
N ILE A 33 -17.14 1.86 -5.45
CA ILE A 33 -18.15 2.53 -4.62
C ILE A 33 -17.59 3.65 -3.72
N MET A 34 -16.26 3.74 -3.58
CA MET A 34 -15.65 4.79 -2.75
C MET A 34 -15.80 6.16 -3.40
N THR A 35 -16.00 7.17 -2.56
CA THR A 35 -16.11 8.59 -2.92
C THR A 35 -15.36 9.44 -1.88
N PHE A 36 -15.04 10.69 -2.22
CA PHE A 36 -14.52 11.65 -1.25
C PHE A 36 -15.42 11.75 -0.03
N ILE A 37 -14.82 11.61 1.16
CA ILE A 37 -15.51 11.70 2.45
C ILE A 37 -14.50 12.15 3.53
N GLY A 38 -15.00 12.73 4.61
CA GLY A 38 -14.19 13.12 5.75
C GLY A 38 -13.10 14.12 5.37
N ASP A 39 -11.89 13.87 5.86
CA ASP A 39 -10.72 14.70 5.67
C ASP A 39 -10.29 14.78 4.20
N ASP A 40 -10.64 13.80 3.36
CA ASP A 40 -10.30 13.83 1.92
C ASP A 40 -10.84 15.11 1.24
N ILE A 41 -12.02 15.60 1.69
CA ILE A 41 -12.61 16.86 1.19
C ILE A 41 -11.78 18.06 1.66
N GLY A 42 -11.28 18.03 2.91
CA GLY A 42 -10.41 19.06 3.44
C GLY A 42 -9.09 19.13 2.67
N TYR A 43 -8.42 17.98 2.52
CA TYR A 43 -7.17 17.85 1.77
C TYR A 43 -7.32 18.29 0.30
N ALA A 44 -8.42 17.95 -0.37
CA ALA A 44 -8.69 18.36 -1.75
C ALA A 44 -8.79 19.90 -1.93
N ASN A 45 -9.17 20.62 -0.88
CA ASN A 45 -9.35 22.07 -0.89
C ASN A 45 -8.14 22.86 -0.38
N VAL A 46 -7.10 22.21 0.15
CA VAL A 46 -5.90 22.88 0.70
C VAL A 46 -5.28 23.82 -0.33
N LEU A 47 -5.02 23.32 -1.54
CA LEU A 47 -4.36 24.08 -2.61
C LEU A 47 -5.25 25.17 -3.24
N SER A 48 -6.54 25.23 -2.87
CA SER A 48 -7.42 26.32 -3.26
C SER A 48 -7.23 27.55 -2.35
N ASN A 49 -6.71 27.37 -1.13
CA ASN A 49 -6.65 28.41 -0.11
C ASN A 49 -5.21 28.79 0.30
N GLN A 50 -4.25 27.90 0.11
CA GLN A 50 -2.84 28.12 0.49
C GLN A 50 -1.89 27.29 -0.37
N SER A 51 -0.60 27.63 -0.37
CA SER A 51 0.41 26.83 -1.06
C SER A 51 0.67 25.50 -0.33
N LEU A 52 1.21 24.51 -1.04
CA LEU A 52 1.61 23.24 -0.41
C LEU A 52 2.67 23.46 0.67
N THR A 53 3.63 24.36 0.44
CA THR A 53 4.69 24.68 1.39
C THR A 53 4.16 25.33 2.66
N ASP A 54 3.19 26.24 2.54
CA ASP A 54 2.57 26.90 3.70
C ASP A 54 1.77 25.89 4.53
N PHE A 55 0.99 25.02 3.86
CA PHE A 55 0.27 23.95 4.54
C PHE A 55 1.21 23.05 5.32
N ILE A 56 2.28 22.55 4.71
CA ILE A 56 3.22 21.61 5.36
C ILE A 56 3.98 22.29 6.49
N SER A 57 4.36 23.56 6.33
CA SER A 57 4.96 24.36 7.40
C SER A 57 4.03 24.48 8.61
N PHE A 58 2.76 24.85 8.38
CA PHE A 58 1.75 24.90 9.43
C PHE A 58 1.57 23.54 10.12
N ARG A 59 1.45 22.46 9.33
CA ARG A 59 1.30 21.10 9.85
C ARG A 59 2.45 20.70 10.77
N TYR A 60 3.68 20.99 10.38
CA TYR A 60 4.87 20.69 11.17
C TYR A 60 4.88 21.41 12.52
N HIS A 61 4.50 22.68 12.54
CA HIS A 61 4.55 23.50 13.76
C HIS A 61 3.37 23.25 14.71
N GLU A 62 2.19 22.95 14.17
CA GLU A 62 0.94 23.00 14.96
C GLU A 62 0.25 21.65 15.13
N TRP A 63 0.62 20.60 14.36
CA TRP A 63 -0.18 19.37 14.37
C TRP A 63 0.58 18.04 14.27
N SER A 64 1.45 17.85 13.27
CA SER A 64 2.01 16.53 12.96
C SER A 64 3.32 16.59 12.18
N SER A 65 4.18 15.61 12.44
CA SER A 65 5.44 15.37 11.72
C SER A 65 5.28 14.53 10.44
N ARG A 66 4.06 14.14 10.07
CA ARG A 66 3.75 13.31 8.89
C ARG A 66 3.83 14.07 7.56
N LEU A 67 4.92 14.80 7.36
CA LEU A 67 5.07 15.74 6.24
C LEU A 67 5.02 15.05 4.87
N ILE A 68 5.66 13.89 4.71
CA ILE A 68 5.66 13.16 3.44
C ILE A 68 4.26 12.63 3.12
N ILE A 69 3.60 12.06 4.14
CA ILE A 69 2.25 11.51 4.01
C ILE A 69 1.24 12.62 3.72
N ASP A 70 1.29 13.73 4.47
CA ASP A 70 0.40 14.89 4.28
C ASP A 70 0.62 15.52 2.89
N CYS A 71 1.86 15.66 2.42
CA CYS A 71 2.16 16.12 1.06
C CYS A 71 1.45 15.25 0.00
N ILE A 72 1.63 13.94 0.08
CA ILE A 72 1.08 13.00 -0.90
C ILE A 72 -0.45 12.94 -0.78
N THR A 73 -0.99 13.08 0.43
CA THR A 73 -2.44 13.15 0.66
C THR A 73 -3.05 14.37 -0.01
N VAL A 74 -2.46 15.56 0.15
CA VAL A 74 -2.92 16.78 -0.54
C VAL A 74 -2.89 16.61 -2.05
N ILE A 75 -1.79 16.09 -2.59
CA ILE A 75 -1.63 15.90 -4.03
C ILE A 75 -2.68 14.92 -4.55
N LEU A 76 -2.83 13.74 -3.95
CA LEU A 76 -3.77 12.72 -4.42
C LEU A 76 -5.24 13.11 -4.20
N ALA A 77 -5.54 13.86 -3.14
CA ALA A 77 -6.89 14.38 -2.90
C ALA A 77 -7.26 15.51 -3.88
N LYS A 78 -6.28 16.31 -4.32
CA LYS A 78 -6.48 17.36 -5.33
C LYS A 78 -6.64 16.80 -6.74
N GLU A 79 -5.84 15.79 -7.06
CA GLU A 79 -5.85 15.11 -8.36
C GLU A 79 -7.14 14.31 -8.58
N ASN A 80 -7.27 13.72 -9.77
CA ASN A 80 -8.39 12.83 -10.06
C ASN A 80 -8.37 11.63 -9.09
N TYR A 81 -9.47 11.45 -8.35
CA TYR A 81 -9.68 10.37 -7.39
C TYR A 81 -9.40 8.96 -7.95
N ILE A 82 -9.52 8.79 -9.26
CA ILE A 82 -9.16 7.54 -9.96
C ILE A 82 -7.67 7.19 -9.79
N VAL A 83 -6.79 8.19 -9.76
CA VAL A 83 -5.34 7.97 -9.57
C VAL A 83 -5.08 7.32 -8.22
N TRP A 84 -5.66 7.86 -7.14
CA TRP A 84 -5.57 7.26 -5.82
C TRP A 84 -6.14 5.84 -5.82
N LYS A 85 -7.34 5.61 -6.37
CA LYS A 85 -7.95 4.26 -6.43
C LYS A 85 -7.03 3.23 -7.08
N ILE A 86 -6.41 3.57 -8.21
CA ILE A 86 -5.51 2.65 -8.92
C ILE A 86 -4.30 2.32 -8.05
N LEU A 87 -3.66 3.34 -7.45
CA LEU A 87 -2.49 3.15 -6.60
C LEU A 87 -2.83 2.34 -5.34
N ASP A 88 -3.99 2.61 -4.74
CA ASP A 88 -4.44 1.97 -3.51
C ASP A 88 -4.77 0.47 -3.73
N ILE A 89 -5.46 0.13 -4.83
CA ILE A 89 -5.68 -1.28 -5.23
C ILE A 89 -4.35 -2.02 -5.44
N ILE A 90 -3.37 -1.37 -6.09
CA ILE A 90 -2.05 -1.94 -6.30
C ILE A 90 -1.37 -2.20 -4.96
N LEU A 91 -1.40 -1.24 -4.03
CA LEU A 91 -0.76 -1.40 -2.72
C LEU A 91 -1.46 -2.41 -1.83
N TYR A 92 -2.79 -2.49 -1.82
CA TYR A 92 -3.51 -3.57 -1.14
C TYR A 92 -3.05 -4.95 -1.65
N THR A 93 -3.03 -5.11 -2.97
CA THR A 93 -2.66 -6.39 -3.60
C THR A 93 -1.19 -6.72 -3.36
N LEU A 94 -0.32 -5.72 -3.43
CA LEU A 94 1.11 -5.86 -3.15
C LEU A 94 1.35 -6.21 -1.67
N GLY A 95 0.65 -5.57 -0.75
CA GLY A 95 0.73 -5.84 0.69
C GLY A 95 0.40 -7.30 1.01
N VAL A 96 -0.76 -7.77 0.53
CA VAL A 96 -1.15 -9.18 0.68
C VAL A 96 -0.12 -10.11 0.05
N TYR A 97 0.33 -9.80 -1.18
CA TYR A 97 1.34 -10.60 -1.85
C TYR A 97 2.64 -10.68 -1.05
N LEU A 98 3.13 -9.57 -0.48
CA LEU A 98 4.35 -9.53 0.31
C LEU A 98 4.20 -10.32 1.61
N VAL A 99 3.06 -10.20 2.31
CA VAL A 99 2.76 -11.02 3.50
C VAL A 99 2.84 -12.49 3.17
N ILE A 100 2.11 -12.92 2.14
CA ILE A 100 2.09 -14.32 1.71
C ILE A 100 3.50 -14.76 1.30
N LYS A 101 4.23 -13.95 0.52
CA LYS A 101 5.58 -14.28 0.07
C LYS A 101 6.58 -14.45 1.22
N PHE A 102 6.46 -13.66 2.28
CA PHE A 102 7.38 -13.72 3.42
C PHE A 102 7.15 -14.97 4.28
N ILE A 103 5.91 -15.43 4.40
CA ILE A 103 5.54 -16.55 5.27
C ILE A 103 5.39 -17.89 4.52
N ASN A 104 4.98 -17.87 3.26
CA ASN A 104 4.55 -19.06 2.49
C ASN A 104 5.66 -19.64 1.64
N LYS A 105 6.70 -20.21 2.28
CA LYS A 105 7.87 -20.75 1.56
C LYS A 105 7.55 -21.95 0.66
N ASP A 106 6.52 -22.72 1.00
CA ASP A 106 6.14 -23.96 0.30
C ASP A 106 4.99 -23.77 -0.71
N ASN A 107 4.59 -22.52 -1.00
CA ASN A 107 3.46 -22.20 -1.89
C ASN A 107 2.14 -22.91 -1.50
N ASN A 108 1.90 -23.04 -0.20
CA ASN A 108 0.69 -23.67 0.31
C ASN A 108 -0.53 -22.74 0.14
N LYS A 109 -1.55 -23.21 -0.58
CA LYS A 109 -2.80 -22.47 -0.83
C LYS A 109 -3.52 -22.02 0.45
N TYR A 110 -3.42 -22.78 1.54
CA TYR A 110 -4.07 -22.43 2.80
C TYR A 110 -3.38 -21.25 3.49
N VAL A 111 -2.05 -21.13 3.37
CA VAL A 111 -1.31 -19.98 3.88
C VAL A 111 -1.67 -18.72 3.08
N ALA A 112 -1.85 -18.84 1.76
CA ALA A 112 -2.34 -17.74 0.93
C ALA A 112 -3.76 -17.29 1.34
N LEU A 113 -4.64 -18.25 1.62
CA LEU A 113 -6.00 -17.96 2.11
C LEU A 113 -5.99 -17.27 3.47
N ILE A 114 -5.16 -17.73 4.41
CA ILE A 114 -4.99 -17.09 5.73
C ILE A 114 -4.46 -15.67 5.55
N GLY A 115 -3.45 -15.46 4.71
CA GLY A 115 -2.89 -14.13 4.43
C GLY A 115 -3.93 -13.14 3.91
N VAL A 116 -4.77 -13.55 2.95
CA VAL A 116 -5.90 -12.74 2.48
C VAL A 116 -6.93 -12.53 3.58
N SER A 117 -7.26 -13.56 4.35
CA SER A 117 -8.27 -13.49 5.41
C SER A 117 -7.89 -12.47 6.47
N LEU A 118 -6.60 -12.39 6.85
CA LEU A 118 -6.12 -11.40 7.82
C LEU A 118 -6.39 -9.95 7.39
N PHE A 119 -6.26 -9.64 6.10
CA PHE A 119 -6.61 -8.32 5.58
C PHE A 119 -8.12 -8.06 5.62
N LEU A 120 -8.92 -9.10 5.37
CA LEU A 120 -10.39 -8.99 5.36
C LEU A 120 -11.02 -9.00 6.75
N MET A 121 -10.26 -9.37 7.79
CA MET A 121 -10.75 -9.30 9.18
C MET A 121 -10.90 -7.87 9.67
N TYR A 122 -10.16 -6.91 9.10
CA TYR A 122 -10.31 -5.52 9.46
C TYR A 122 -11.63 -4.95 8.88
N PRO A 123 -12.44 -4.24 9.69
CA PRO A 123 -13.67 -3.60 9.23
C PRO A 123 -13.36 -2.45 8.26
N PHE A 124 -13.30 -2.75 6.97
CA PHE A 124 -12.81 -1.84 5.94
C PHE A 124 -13.52 -0.47 5.94
N PHE A 125 -14.83 -0.45 6.20
CA PHE A 125 -15.62 0.78 6.19
C PHE A 125 -15.30 1.75 7.32
N ASP A 126 -14.62 1.30 8.39
CA ASP A 126 -14.17 2.20 9.45
C ASP A 126 -13.11 3.18 8.93
N MET A 127 -12.39 2.84 7.84
CA MET A 127 -11.46 3.77 7.19
C MET A 127 -12.16 4.96 6.53
N ALA A 128 -13.45 4.86 6.22
CA ALA A 128 -14.22 5.97 5.68
C ALA A 128 -14.40 7.10 6.70
N GLY A 129 -14.28 6.80 8.01
CA GLY A 129 -14.59 7.74 9.08
C GLY A 129 -13.74 9.02 9.03
N ALA A 130 -12.44 8.88 8.80
CA ALA A 130 -11.53 10.02 8.59
C ALA A 130 -11.39 10.39 7.11
N GLY A 131 -11.79 9.52 6.18
CA GLY A 131 -11.52 9.68 4.74
C GLY A 131 -10.66 8.54 4.23
N TRP A 132 -10.96 8.09 3.02
CA TRP A 132 -10.32 6.91 2.44
C TRP A 132 -8.86 7.21 2.11
N ILE A 133 -8.58 8.33 1.45
CA ILE A 133 -7.20 8.72 1.08
C ILE A 133 -6.40 8.95 2.36
N ALA A 134 -6.94 9.77 3.27
CA ALA A 134 -6.26 10.09 4.52
C ALA A 134 -5.90 8.82 5.30
N THR A 135 -6.84 7.87 5.44
CA THR A 135 -6.61 6.65 6.22
C THR A 135 -5.68 5.68 5.51
N THR A 136 -5.86 5.38 4.22
CA THR A 136 -5.03 4.36 3.56
C THR A 136 -3.58 4.81 3.41
N LEU A 137 -3.34 6.11 3.16
CA LEU A 137 -1.97 6.65 3.11
C LEU A 137 -1.28 6.59 4.48
N ASN A 138 -2.01 6.83 5.57
CA ASN A 138 -1.43 6.79 6.91
C ASN A 138 -1.16 5.36 7.41
N TYR A 139 -1.95 4.36 7.00
CA TYR A 139 -1.84 3.01 7.58
C TYR A 139 -1.43 1.95 6.55
N LEU A 140 -2.21 1.78 5.49
CA LEU A 140 -1.93 0.75 4.48
C LEU A 140 -0.62 1.05 3.75
N TRP A 141 -0.45 2.26 3.23
CA TRP A 141 0.74 2.60 2.44
C TRP A 141 1.98 2.49 3.31
N CYS A 142 1.95 3.04 4.53
CA CYS A 142 3.03 2.90 5.50
C CYS A 142 3.38 1.43 5.76
N PHE A 143 2.38 0.57 5.98
CA PHE A 143 2.58 -0.86 6.15
C PHE A 143 3.25 -1.50 4.93
N VAL A 144 2.74 -1.27 3.73
CA VAL A 144 3.28 -1.88 2.50
C VAL A 144 4.69 -1.38 2.21
N PHE A 145 4.96 -0.09 2.37
CA PHE A 145 6.30 0.47 2.21
C PHE A 145 7.28 -0.03 3.27
N ALA A 146 6.82 -0.25 4.51
CA ALA A 146 7.64 -0.91 5.53
C ALA A 146 8.03 -2.33 5.08
N MET A 147 7.08 -3.12 4.55
CA MET A 147 7.35 -4.46 4.02
C MET A 147 8.34 -4.44 2.85
N ILE A 148 8.20 -3.48 1.93
CA ILE A 148 9.13 -3.30 0.81
C ILE A 148 10.54 -3.02 1.35
N SER A 149 10.66 -2.18 2.38
CA SER A 149 11.95 -1.85 2.97
C SER A 149 12.68 -3.07 3.57
N PHE A 150 11.94 -4.10 4.00
CA PHE A 150 12.50 -5.35 4.51
C PHE A 150 12.89 -6.37 3.43
N ILE A 151 12.57 -6.16 2.15
CA ILE A 151 12.89 -7.15 1.10
C ILE A 151 14.39 -7.52 1.06
N PRO A 152 15.36 -6.57 1.16
CA PRO A 152 16.78 -6.93 1.17
C PRO A 152 17.16 -7.82 2.34
N LEU A 153 16.63 -7.53 3.54
CA LEU A 153 16.86 -8.32 4.75
C LEU A 153 16.28 -9.73 4.60
N ILE A 154 15.05 -9.85 4.11
CA ILE A 154 14.41 -11.15 3.87
C ILE A 154 15.16 -11.96 2.81
N ASN A 155 15.70 -11.31 1.78
CA ASN A 155 16.52 -12.00 0.79
C ASN A 155 17.81 -12.53 1.43
N GLU A 156 18.49 -11.74 2.26
CA GLU A 156 19.72 -12.15 2.97
C GLU A 156 19.46 -13.35 3.88
N ILE A 157 18.38 -13.31 4.69
CA ILE A 157 17.96 -14.43 5.56
C ILE A 157 17.70 -15.71 4.75
N ASN A 158 17.21 -15.57 3.52
CA ASN A 158 16.95 -16.70 2.63
C ASN A 158 18.14 -17.05 1.72
N GLY A 159 19.32 -16.46 1.92
CA GLY A 159 20.52 -16.70 1.11
C GLY A 159 20.39 -16.25 -0.36
N LYS A 160 19.50 -15.29 -0.65
CA LYS A 160 19.23 -14.76 -1.99
C LYS A 160 19.97 -13.45 -2.21
N LYS A 161 20.58 -13.30 -3.38
CA LYS A 161 21.19 -12.02 -3.78
C LYS A 161 20.11 -10.96 -4.04
N THR A 162 20.33 -9.76 -3.52
CA THR A 162 19.46 -8.60 -3.74
C THR A 162 20.07 -7.67 -4.78
N ASN A 163 19.26 -7.27 -5.77
CA ASN A 163 19.66 -6.29 -6.79
C ASN A 163 19.77 -4.88 -6.18
N ILE A 164 20.74 -4.07 -6.61
CA ILE A 164 20.92 -2.68 -6.20
C ILE A 164 19.65 -1.83 -6.37
N PHE A 165 18.85 -2.06 -7.42
CA PHE A 165 17.58 -1.35 -7.60
C PHE A 165 16.59 -1.64 -6.47
N ILE A 166 16.59 -2.86 -5.93
CA ILE A 166 15.74 -3.22 -4.79
C ILE A 166 16.21 -2.47 -3.55
N TYR A 167 17.51 -2.31 -3.33
CA TYR A 167 18.03 -1.49 -2.23
C TYR A 167 17.56 -0.03 -2.34
N ILE A 168 17.64 0.57 -3.53
CA ILE A 168 17.18 1.95 -3.75
C ILE A 168 15.69 2.09 -3.43
N ILE A 169 14.85 1.18 -3.98
CA ILE A 169 13.41 1.18 -3.71
C ILE A 169 13.13 0.96 -2.22
N SER A 170 13.89 0.09 -1.56
CA SER A 170 13.74 -0.20 -0.12
C SER A 170 14.05 1.02 0.73
N ILE A 171 15.09 1.77 0.40
CA ILE A 171 15.46 3.01 1.10
C ILE A 171 14.39 4.09 0.91
N LEU A 172 13.90 4.29 -0.31
CA LEU A 172 12.81 5.24 -0.57
C LEU A 172 11.52 4.86 0.17
N SER A 173 11.20 3.57 0.18
CA SER A 173 10.03 3.04 0.90
C SER A 173 10.19 3.23 2.41
N LEU A 174 11.40 3.06 2.94
CA LEU A 174 11.70 3.29 4.35
C LEU A 174 11.40 4.72 4.76
N PHE A 175 11.81 5.73 3.98
CA PHE A 175 11.51 7.13 4.26
C PHE A 175 10.02 7.43 4.36
N TYR A 176 9.20 6.81 3.50
CA TYR A 176 7.75 6.92 3.61
C TYR A 176 7.22 6.22 4.87
N ALA A 177 7.65 4.98 5.10
CA ALA A 177 7.18 4.15 6.21
C ALA A 177 7.44 4.78 7.57
N VAL A 178 8.65 5.30 7.81
CA VAL A 178 9.02 5.93 9.10
C VAL A 178 8.40 7.31 9.31
N ASN A 179 7.69 7.86 8.32
CA ASN A 179 7.04 9.14 8.48
C ASN A 179 5.77 9.03 9.35
N GLN A 180 5.17 7.85 9.43
CA GLN A 180 4.10 7.57 10.37
C GLN A 180 4.68 7.09 11.70
N GLU A 181 4.27 7.74 12.80
CA GLU A 181 4.90 7.61 14.12
C GLU A 181 4.88 6.17 14.68
N GLN A 182 3.77 5.43 14.51
CA GLN A 182 3.67 4.03 14.98
C GLN A 182 4.59 3.10 14.17
N SER A 183 4.67 3.32 12.87
CA SER A 183 5.54 2.57 11.96
C SER A 183 7.01 2.87 12.24
N CYS A 184 7.33 4.13 12.55
CA CYS A 184 8.66 4.55 12.97
C CYS A 184 9.10 3.82 14.24
N LEU A 185 8.25 3.82 15.27
CA LEU A 185 8.50 3.10 16.53
C LEU A 185 8.75 1.60 16.27
N LEU A 186 7.90 0.94 15.48
CA LEU A 186 8.07 -0.48 15.16
C LEU A 186 9.39 -0.79 14.43
N ILE A 187 9.88 0.14 13.61
CA ILE A 187 11.12 -0.03 12.83
C ILE A 187 12.36 0.27 13.69
N LEU A 188 12.29 1.25 14.59
CA LEU A 188 13.42 1.71 15.40
C LEU A 188 13.57 1.00 16.76
N GLY A 189 12.49 0.44 17.31
CA GLY A 189 12.47 -0.24 18.62
C GLY A 189 11.93 0.62 19.74
#